data_AF-A0A5M9WWH0-F1
#
_entry.id   AF-A0A5M9WWH0-F1
#
_cell.length_a   1.000
_cell.length_b   1.000
_cell.length_c   1.000
_cell.angle_alpha   90.00
_cell.angle_beta   90.00
_cell.angle_gamma   90.00
#
_symmetry.space_group_name_H-M   'P 1'
#
loop_
_entity.id
_entity.type
_entity.pdbx_description
1 polymer ?
#
loop_
_entity_poly.entity_id
_entity_poly.type
_entity_poly.pdbx_seq_one_letter_code
_entity_poly.pdbx_strand_id
1 'polypeptide(L)'
;MSRNTQHLMLFCTAVVLFVTACLYGQRNIRILNDALNDRVKTNAAMEGRVHTTLHTSGLVGYTGAEVLHTVRQMTGTRVRVEVDGHEYVIDPLEHRSVVIPVELDGKYRSEYNRSESGELLKLSFWKEVESQ
;
A
#
# COMPACT_ATOMS: atom_id res chain seq x y z
N MET A 1 -25.43 21.16 49.99
CA MET A 1 -24.85 21.83 48.80
C MET A 1 -26.00 22.36 47.96
N SER A 2 -25.98 23.64 47.56
CA SER A 2 -27.15 24.27 46.93
C SER A 2 -27.35 23.72 45.51
N ARG A 3 -28.61 23.46 45.12
CA ARG A 3 -29.01 22.94 43.79
C ARG A 3 -28.31 23.65 42.62
N ASN A 4 -28.03 24.95 42.77
CA ASN A 4 -27.34 25.77 41.77
C ASN A 4 -25.90 25.29 41.50
N THR A 5 -25.17 24.84 42.53
CA THR A 5 -23.80 24.30 42.34
C THR A 5 -23.78 22.96 41.61
N GLN A 6 -24.78 22.07 41.82
CA GLN A 6 -24.89 20.82 41.07
C GLN A 6 -25.25 21.04 39.60
N HIS A 7 -26.17 21.96 39.31
CA HIS A 7 -26.52 22.29 37.92
C HIS A 7 -25.35 22.93 37.16
N LEU A 8 -24.58 23.80 37.80
CA LEU A 8 -23.38 24.39 37.20
C LEU A 8 -22.31 23.33 36.92
N MET A 9 -22.12 22.38 37.84
CA MET A 9 -21.14 21.30 37.69
C MET A 9 -21.51 20.36 36.53
N LEU A 10 -22.79 19.98 36.42
CA LEU A 10 -23.32 19.17 35.31
C LEU A 10 -23.18 19.87 33.95
N PHE A 11 -23.42 21.18 33.91
CA PHE A 11 -23.28 21.96 32.68
C PHE A 11 -21.82 22.05 32.24
N CYS A 12 -20.89 22.29 33.18
CA CYS A 12 -19.45 22.29 32.89
C CYS A 12 -18.96 20.94 32.36
N THR A 13 -19.36 19.81 32.98
CA THR A 13 -18.96 18.49 32.47
C THR A 13 -19.55 18.19 31.10
N ALA A 14 -20.81 18.57 30.84
CA ALA A 14 -21.40 18.40 29.51
C ALA A 14 -20.64 19.18 28.42
N VAL A 15 -20.24 20.42 28.71
CA VAL A 15 -19.45 21.24 27.77
C VAL A 15 -18.06 20.65 27.54
N VAL A 16 -17.37 20.19 28.59
CA VAL A 16 -16.04 19.57 28.46
C VAL A 16 -16.11 18.27 27.65
N LEU A 17 -17.11 17.42 27.89
CA LEU A 17 -17.33 16.21 27.12
C LEU A 17 -17.61 16.50 25.65
N PHE A 18 -18.44 17.52 25.37
CA PHE A 18 -18.74 17.95 24.01
C PHE A 18 -17.49 18.43 23.26
N VAL A 19 -16.70 19.34 23.87
CA VAL A 19 -15.46 19.85 23.28
C VAL A 19 -14.46 18.72 23.05
N THR A 20 -14.33 17.79 24.00
CA THR A 20 -13.43 16.64 23.88
C THR A 20 -13.83 15.72 22.73
N ALA A 21 -15.14 15.45 22.57
CA ALA A 21 -15.65 14.66 21.47
C ALA A 21 -15.41 15.33 20.11
N CYS A 22 -15.59 16.65 20.02
CA CYS A 22 -15.29 17.42 18.81
C CYS A 22 -13.80 17.38 18.44
N LEU A 23 -12.90 17.58 19.40
CA LEU A 23 -11.45 17.51 19.19
C LEU A 23 -11.01 16.11 18.78
N TYR A 24 -11.59 15.07 19.38
CA TYR A 24 -11.33 13.68 19.01
C TYR A 24 -11.82 13.37 17.59
N GLY A 25 -13.01 13.87 17.21
CA GLY A 25 -13.53 13.77 15.85
C GLY A 25 -12.62 14.44 14.82
N GLN A 26 -12.18 15.68 15.09
CA GLN A 26 -11.22 16.38 14.22
C GLN A 26 -9.90 15.62 14.06
N ARG A 27 -9.40 15.00 15.14
CA ARG A 27 -8.18 14.18 15.10
C ARG A 27 -8.35 12.94 14.22
N ASN A 28 -9.48 12.24 14.31
CA ASN A 28 -9.77 11.10 13.45
C ASN A 28 -9.90 11.48 11.98
N ILE A 29 -10.57 12.60 11.68
CA ILE A 29 -10.66 13.11 10.30
C ILE A 29 -9.26 13.43 9.76
N ARG A 30 -8.38 14.00 10.58
CA ARG A 30 -7.01 14.33 10.17
C ARG A 30 -6.19 13.07 9.88
N ILE A 31 -6.27 12.04 10.72
CA ILE A 31 -5.61 10.75 10.50
C ILE A 31 -6.14 10.09 9.22
N LEU A 32 -7.45 10.12 9.00
CA LEU A 32 -8.07 9.57 7.80
C LEU A 32 -7.60 10.32 6.54
N ASN A 33 -7.50 11.65 6.62
CA ASN A 33 -7.05 12.48 5.53
C ASN A 33 -5.55 12.27 5.22
N ASP A 34 -4.71 12.10 6.25
CA ASP A 34 -3.29 11.79 6.07
C ASP A 34 -3.12 10.41 5.44
N ALA A 35 -3.88 9.40 5.88
CA ALA A 35 -3.87 8.06 5.29
C ALA A 35 -4.38 8.06 3.84
N LEU A 36 -5.43 8.84 3.54
CA LEU A 36 -5.94 9.03 2.18
C LEU A 36 -4.90 9.73 1.30
N ASN A 37 -4.24 10.77 1.80
CA ASN A 37 -3.23 11.50 1.06
C ASN A 37 -1.99 10.64 0.78
N ASP A 38 -1.59 9.80 1.75
CA ASP A 38 -0.52 8.81 1.56
C ASP A 38 -0.90 7.75 0.53
N ARG A 39 -2.15 7.28 0.56
CA ARG A 39 -2.71 6.38 -0.47
C ARG A 39 -2.79 7.02 -1.84
N VAL A 40 -3.16 8.29 -1.94
CA VAL A 40 -3.23 9.03 -3.20
C VAL A 40 -1.83 9.26 -3.76
N LYS A 41 -0.84 9.61 -2.92
CA LYS A 41 0.56 9.74 -3.34
C LYS A 41 1.16 8.43 -3.82
N THR A 42 0.92 7.34 -3.10
CA THR A 42 1.39 6.00 -3.49
C THR A 42 0.71 5.54 -4.78
N ASN A 43 -0.59 5.77 -4.94
CA ASN A 43 -1.30 5.41 -6.16
C ASN A 43 -0.88 6.28 -7.37
N ALA A 44 -0.68 7.58 -7.19
CA ALA A 44 -0.16 8.46 -8.24
C ALA A 44 1.30 8.11 -8.63
N ALA A 45 2.14 7.73 -7.67
CA ALA A 45 3.48 7.22 -7.95
C ALA A 45 3.43 5.88 -8.70
N MET A 46 2.45 5.02 -8.39
CA MET A 46 2.26 3.74 -9.03
C MET A 46 1.70 3.87 -10.45
N GLU A 47 0.72 4.75 -10.67
CA GLU A 47 0.15 5.07 -11.99
C GLU A 47 1.20 5.75 -12.88
N GLY A 48 2.00 6.66 -12.33
CA GLY A 48 3.19 7.21 -13.00
C GLY A 48 4.16 6.12 -13.44
N ARG A 49 4.41 5.09 -12.62
CA ARG A 49 5.32 3.96 -12.95
C ARG A 49 4.74 2.97 -13.95
N VAL A 50 3.42 2.80 -13.98
CA VAL A 50 2.72 1.95 -14.96
C VAL A 50 2.65 2.63 -16.33
N HIS A 51 2.63 3.96 -16.37
CA HIS A 51 2.56 4.77 -17.61
C HIS A 51 3.88 5.41 -18.06
N THR A 52 4.96 5.38 -17.28
CA THR A 52 6.30 5.79 -17.76
C THR A 52 6.85 4.76 -18.75
N THR A 53 6.55 5.05 -20.00
CA THR A 53 7.31 4.70 -21.19
C THR A 53 8.80 5.05 -21.02
N LEU A 54 9.65 4.15 -21.52
CA LEU A 54 11.04 4.35 -21.97
C LEU A 54 11.99 5.14 -21.04
N HIS A 55 13.02 4.45 -20.55
CA HIS A 55 14.23 5.01 -19.92
C HIS A 55 14.02 5.75 -18.59
N THR A 56 13.67 5.03 -17.53
CA THR A 56 14.13 5.42 -16.19
C THR A 56 15.33 4.57 -15.83
N SER A 57 16.52 5.15 -16.01
CA SER A 57 17.83 4.59 -15.64
C SER A 57 18.06 4.61 -14.12
N GLY A 58 17.03 4.28 -13.32
CA GLY A 58 17.17 4.03 -11.91
C GLY A 58 16.74 2.60 -11.66
N LEU A 59 17.58 1.79 -11.02
CA LEU A 59 17.14 0.50 -10.48
C LEU A 59 15.96 0.79 -9.56
N VAL A 60 14.77 0.48 -10.04
CA VAL A 60 13.55 0.68 -9.28
C VAL A 60 13.48 -0.46 -8.26
N GLY A 61 13.94 -0.18 -7.05
CA GLY A 61 13.80 -1.07 -5.91
C GLY A 61 12.34 -1.14 -5.46
N TYR A 62 11.84 -2.35 -5.30
CA TYR A 62 10.56 -2.70 -4.71
C TYR A 62 10.79 -3.29 -3.32
N THR A 63 9.96 -2.96 -2.36
CA THR A 63 9.92 -3.67 -1.08
C THR A 63 9.18 -5.01 -1.24
N GLY A 64 9.46 -6.00 -0.40
CA GLY A 64 8.74 -7.29 -0.48
C GLY A 64 7.23 -7.16 -0.28
N ALA A 65 6.79 -6.18 0.51
CA ALA A 65 5.37 -5.84 0.64
C ALA A 65 4.77 -5.35 -0.69
N GLU A 66 5.50 -4.53 -1.45
CA GLU A 66 5.07 -4.06 -2.79
C GLU A 66 5.10 -5.18 -3.82
N VAL A 67 6.09 -6.10 -3.76
CA VAL A 67 6.12 -7.30 -4.60
C VAL A 67 4.88 -8.15 -4.36
N LEU A 68 4.56 -8.44 -3.08
CA LEU A 68 3.40 -9.24 -2.71
C LEU A 68 2.08 -8.58 -3.12
N HIS A 69 2.00 -7.26 -2.99
CA HIS A 69 0.84 -6.51 -3.47
C HIS A 69 0.71 -6.58 -4.99
N THR A 70 1.82 -6.43 -5.72
CA THR A 70 1.82 -6.45 -7.19
C THR A 70 1.43 -7.82 -7.72
N VAL A 71 1.97 -8.91 -7.15
CA VAL A 71 1.59 -10.27 -7.57
C VAL A 71 0.09 -10.50 -7.34
N ARG A 72 -0.47 -10.02 -6.23
CA ARG A 72 -1.91 -10.07 -5.95
C ARG A 72 -2.75 -9.21 -6.89
N GLN A 73 -2.25 -8.07 -7.37
CA GLN A 73 -2.97 -7.24 -8.35
C GLN A 73 -2.93 -7.81 -9.77
N MET A 74 -1.83 -8.48 -10.13
CA MET A 74 -1.67 -9.12 -11.45
C MET A 74 -2.36 -10.50 -11.52
N THR A 75 -2.79 -11.03 -10.38
CA THR A 75 -3.62 -12.24 -10.27
C THR A 75 -4.88 -12.11 -11.14
N GLY A 76 -5.07 -13.03 -12.08
CA GLY A 76 -6.19 -13.00 -13.04
C GLY A 76 -5.94 -12.18 -14.32
N THR A 77 -4.77 -11.56 -14.46
CA THR A 77 -4.32 -10.98 -15.74
C THR A 77 -3.53 -12.02 -16.55
N ARG A 78 -3.28 -11.75 -17.84
CA ARG A 78 -2.40 -12.58 -18.68
C ARG A 78 -0.90 -12.37 -18.41
N VAL A 79 -0.56 -11.48 -17.47
CA VAL A 79 0.82 -11.12 -17.14
C VAL A 79 1.40 -12.16 -16.21
N ARG A 80 2.55 -12.74 -16.58
CA ARG A 80 3.28 -13.69 -15.73
C ARG A 80 4.09 -12.95 -14.69
N VAL A 81 4.07 -13.40 -13.44
CA VAL A 81 4.88 -12.80 -12.38
C VAL A 81 5.87 -13.82 -11.86
N GLU A 82 7.15 -13.45 -11.77
CA GLU A 82 8.23 -14.26 -11.23
C GLU A 82 8.86 -13.56 -10.03
N VAL A 83 9.11 -14.30 -8.94
CA VAL A 83 9.83 -13.80 -7.77
C VAL A 83 10.96 -14.77 -7.44
N ASP A 84 12.19 -14.29 -7.41
CA ASP A 84 13.42 -15.05 -7.12
C ASP A 84 13.53 -16.34 -7.95
N GLY A 85 13.19 -16.28 -9.24
CA GLY A 85 13.26 -17.41 -10.16
C GLY A 85 12.04 -18.36 -10.13
N HIS A 86 11.06 -18.09 -9.27
CA HIS A 86 9.82 -18.87 -9.17
C HIS A 86 8.66 -18.14 -9.84
N GLU A 87 8.05 -18.75 -10.86
CA GLU A 87 6.86 -18.21 -11.53
C GLU A 87 5.62 -18.45 -10.64
N TYR A 88 4.94 -17.37 -10.27
CA TYR A 88 3.70 -17.39 -9.50
C TYR A 88 2.54 -17.06 -10.43
N VAL A 89 1.86 -18.12 -10.90
CA VAL A 89 0.54 -18.00 -11.51
C VAL A 89 -0.47 -18.12 -10.39
N ILE A 90 -0.85 -16.98 -9.80
CA ILE A 90 -1.92 -16.98 -8.81
C ILE A 90 -3.23 -17.01 -9.60
N ASP A 91 -3.84 -18.20 -9.68
CA ASP A 91 -5.25 -18.32 -10.04
C ASP A 91 -6.08 -17.98 -8.79
N PRO A 92 -6.92 -16.94 -8.82
CA PRO A 92 -7.72 -16.54 -7.67
C PRO A 92 -8.72 -17.61 -7.19
N LEU A 93 -9.03 -18.62 -8.03
CA LEU A 93 -9.97 -19.70 -7.73
C LEU A 93 -9.27 -20.96 -7.17
N GLU A 94 -8.08 -21.31 -7.67
CA GLU A 94 -7.38 -22.53 -7.24
C GLU A 94 -6.34 -22.29 -6.12
N HIS A 95 -5.71 -21.11 -6.07
CA HIS A 95 -4.46 -20.91 -5.32
C HIS A 95 -4.52 -19.76 -4.29
N ARG A 96 -5.66 -19.62 -3.62
CA ARG A 96 -5.94 -18.54 -2.64
C ARG A 96 -4.97 -18.50 -1.43
N SER A 97 -4.31 -19.61 -1.14
CA SER A 97 -3.41 -19.81 0.00
C SER A 97 -1.92 -19.89 -0.38
N VAL A 98 -1.55 -19.68 -1.64
CA VAL A 98 -0.14 -19.70 -2.04
C VAL A 98 0.60 -18.57 -1.34
N VAL A 99 1.53 -18.94 -0.46
CA VAL A 99 2.42 -18.02 0.22
C VAL A 99 3.59 -17.75 -0.71
N ILE A 100 3.71 -16.52 -1.18
CA ILE A 100 4.89 -16.07 -1.90
C ILE A 100 5.97 -15.80 -0.83
N PRO A 101 7.10 -16.50 -0.83
CA PRO A 101 8.16 -16.36 0.16
C PRO A 101 8.96 -15.08 -0.12
N VAL A 102 8.38 -13.93 0.22
CA VAL A 102 9.00 -12.60 0.06
C VAL A 102 9.29 -12.02 1.44
N GLU A 103 10.50 -11.48 1.65
CA GLU A 103 10.82 -10.75 2.87
C GLU A 103 10.24 -9.35 2.77
N LEU A 104 9.29 -9.00 3.65
CA LEU A 104 8.48 -7.78 3.52
C LEU A 104 9.32 -6.49 3.46
N ASP A 105 10.40 -6.44 4.26
CA ASP A 105 11.33 -5.32 4.34
C ASP A 105 12.53 -5.47 3.38
N GLY A 106 12.60 -6.58 2.63
CA GLY A 106 13.63 -6.83 1.64
C GLY A 106 13.49 -5.92 0.43
N LYS A 107 14.63 -5.56 -0.19
CA LYS A 107 14.67 -4.83 -1.45
C LYS A 107 14.75 -5.80 -2.62
N TYR A 108 13.94 -5.54 -3.64
CA TYR A 108 13.80 -6.36 -4.83
C TYR A 108 13.94 -5.50 -6.07
N ARG A 109 14.78 -5.92 -6.99
CA ARG A 109 14.88 -5.31 -8.32
C ARG A 109 13.80 -5.89 -9.21
N SER A 110 13.08 -5.02 -9.93
CA SER A 110 12.09 -5.43 -10.93
C SER A 110 12.65 -5.43 -12.34
N GLU A 111 12.23 -6.39 -13.16
CA GLU A 111 12.47 -6.44 -14.60
C GLU A 111 11.13 -6.65 -15.33
N TYR A 112 10.92 -5.86 -16.39
CA TYR A 112 9.69 -5.87 -17.18
C TYR A 112 9.99 -6.42 -18.56
N ASN A 113 9.40 -7.56 -18.90
CA ASN A 113 9.42 -8.09 -20.25
C ASN A 113 8.13 -7.71 -20.98
N ARG A 114 8.26 -7.02 -22.10
CA ARG A 114 7.16 -6.48 -22.90
C ARG A 114 7.22 -7.03 -24.33
N SER A 115 6.06 -7.16 -24.97
CA SER A 115 5.98 -7.49 -26.39
C SER A 115 6.50 -6.34 -27.26
N GLU A 116 6.67 -6.59 -28.57
CA GLU A 116 7.01 -5.55 -29.55
C GLU A 116 5.95 -4.43 -29.62
N SER A 117 4.69 -4.73 -29.27
CA SER A 117 3.60 -3.74 -29.15
C SER A 117 3.62 -2.98 -27.81
N GLY A 118 4.54 -3.29 -26.90
CA GLY A 118 4.68 -2.65 -25.59
C GLY A 118 3.78 -3.24 -24.48
N GLU A 119 3.04 -4.31 -24.77
CA GLU A 119 2.20 -5.01 -23.78
C GLU A 119 3.08 -5.72 -22.76
N LEU A 120 2.74 -5.61 -21.47
CA LEU A 120 3.49 -6.30 -20.42
C LEU A 120 3.19 -7.79 -20.46
N LEU A 121 4.22 -8.60 -20.73
CA LEU A 121 4.10 -10.06 -20.83
C LEU A 121 4.52 -10.73 -19.53
N LYS A 122 5.62 -10.25 -18.92
CA LYS A 122 6.17 -10.82 -17.70
C LYS A 122 6.81 -9.75 -16.81
N LEU A 123 6.66 -9.93 -15.50
CA LEU A 123 7.26 -9.11 -14.46
C LEU A 123 8.11 -10.01 -13.56
N SER A 124 9.41 -9.76 -13.47
CA SER A 124 10.32 -10.53 -12.62
C SER A 124 10.84 -9.68 -11.46
N PHE A 125 10.89 -10.25 -10.27
CA PHE A 125 11.46 -9.63 -9.07
C PHE A 125 12.63 -10.45 -8.56
N TRP A 126 13.73 -9.79 -8.23
CA TRP A 126 14.95 -10.40 -7.72
C TRP A 126 15.40 -9.70 -6.47
N LYS A 127 15.59 -10.42 -5.36
CA LYS A 127 16.12 -9.83 -4.14
C LYS A 127 17.48 -9.20 -4.39
N GLU A 128 17.64 -7.93 -4.05
CA GLU A 128 18.94 -7.27 -4.06
C GLU A 128 19.76 -7.83 -2.88
N VAL A 129 20.82 -8.58 -3.21
CA VAL A 129 21.83 -8.95 -2.23
C VAL A 129 22.71 -7.72 -2.03
N GLU A 130 22.65 -7.09 -0.86
CA GLU A 130 23.65 -6.09 -0.49
C GLU A 130 25.02 -6.77 -0.50
N SER A 131 25.80 -6.53 -1.55
CA SER A 131 27.23 -6.80 -1.52
C SER A 131 27.83 -5.86 -0.48
N GLN A 132 28.29 -6.43 0.63
CA GLN A 132 29.16 -5.76 1.60
C GLN A 132 30.47 -5.30 0.95
#